data_AF-A0A3S0DHW5-F1
#
_entry.id   AF-A0A3S0DHW5-F1
#
_cell.length_a   1.000
_cell.length_b   1.000
_cell.length_c   1.000
_cell.angle_alpha   90.00
_cell.angle_beta   90.00
_cell.angle_gamma   90.00
#
_symmetry.space_group_name_H-M   'P 1'
#
loop_
_entity.id
_entity.type
_entity.pdbx_description
1 polymer ?
#
loop_
_entity_poly.entity_id
_entity_poly.type
_entity_poly.pdbx_seq_one_letter_code
_entity_poly.pdbx_strand_id
1 'polypeptide(L)'
;MAQNNLKVAIVHDWLTSMGGAESTVIEIAKLFPNAPIYTSVYDKKKLTAFSEYEVRTTWLQKIPGGLKFKHTLFPVLRAFAFRSLDLKEYDLIISSSSAEAKSIKK
;
A
#
# COMPACT_ATOMS: atom_id res chain seq x y z
N MET A 1 22.01 -19.85 8.03
CA MET A 1 22.03 -18.38 8.18
C MET A 1 20.77 -18.01 8.92
N ALA A 2 20.84 -17.31 10.06
CA ALA A 2 19.64 -16.90 10.77
C ALA A 2 18.82 -16.02 9.82
N GLN A 3 17.67 -16.51 9.37
CA GLN A 3 16.61 -15.59 8.93
C GLN A 3 16.25 -14.83 10.19
N ASN A 4 16.85 -13.64 10.37
CA ASN A 4 16.30 -12.68 11.30
C ASN A 4 14.83 -12.54 10.92
N ASN A 5 13.95 -12.84 11.87
CA ASN A 5 12.50 -12.88 11.72
C ASN A 5 11.94 -11.45 11.59
N LEU A 6 12.51 -10.67 10.67
CA LEU A 6 12.25 -9.26 10.45
C LEU A 6 10.87 -9.13 9.82
N LYS A 7 9.92 -8.58 10.57
CA LYS A 7 8.58 -8.29 10.06
C LYS A 7 8.62 -7.02 9.22
N VAL A 8 8.40 -7.16 7.92
CA VAL A 8 8.44 -6.04 6.97
C VAL A 8 7.02 -5.70 6.51
N ALA A 9 6.70 -4.41 6.43
CA ALA A 9 5.52 -3.91 5.73
C ALA A 9 5.94 -2.98 4.59
N ILE A 10 5.27 -3.10 3.46
CA ILE A 10 5.43 -2.19 2.32
C ILE A 10 4.20 -1.29 2.28
N VAL A 11 4.36 0.01 2.06
CA VAL A 11 3.26 0.96 1.95
C VAL A 11 3.35 1.72 0.62
N HIS A 12 2.23 1.81 -0.09
CA HIS A 12 2.14 2.48 -1.39
C HIS A 12 0.83 3.28 -1.55
N ASP A 13 0.86 4.36 -2.32
CA ASP A 13 -0.22 5.37 -2.37
C ASP A 13 -1.60 4.80 -2.77
N TRP A 14 -1.76 4.28 -3.97
CA TRP A 14 -2.97 3.59 -4.44
C TRP A 14 -2.63 2.63 -5.56
N LEU A 15 -3.37 1.53 -5.67
CA LEU A 15 -3.20 0.55 -6.73
C LEU A 15 -4.42 0.58 -7.64
N THR A 16 -4.48 1.52 -8.59
CA THR A 16 -5.62 1.67 -9.53
C THR A 16 -5.28 1.59 -11.01
N SER A 17 -4.01 1.84 -11.36
CA SER A 17 -3.45 1.70 -12.70
C SER A 17 -1.99 1.26 -12.59
N MET A 18 -1.46 0.60 -13.62
CA MET A 18 -0.01 0.34 -13.70
C MET A 18 0.73 1.61 -14.13
N GLY A 19 1.89 1.85 -13.51
CA GLY A 19 2.80 2.94 -13.80
C GLY A 19 4.19 2.64 -13.23
N GLY A 20 5.08 3.63 -13.30
CA GLY A 20 6.46 3.46 -12.82
C GLY A 20 6.52 3.18 -11.31
N ALA A 21 5.67 3.83 -10.53
CA ALA A 21 5.65 3.68 -9.08
C ALA A 21 5.19 2.26 -8.67
N GLU A 22 4.19 1.72 -9.37
CA GLU A 22 3.69 0.36 -9.15
C GLU A 22 4.74 -0.69 -9.53
N SER A 23 5.45 -0.49 -10.66
CA SER A 23 6.57 -1.34 -11.05
C SER A 23 7.67 -1.33 -9.99
N THR A 24 8.01 -0.18 -9.42
CA THR A 24 8.98 -0.08 -8.31
C THR A 24 8.52 -0.87 -7.09
N VAL A 25 7.24 -0.78 -6.71
CA VAL A 25 6.70 -1.51 -5.55
C VAL A 25 6.72 -3.01 -5.77
N ILE A 26 6.48 -3.48 -7.00
CA ILE A 26 6.62 -4.91 -7.34
C ILE A 26 8.06 -5.37 -7.12
N GLU A 27 9.06 -4.61 -7.58
CA GLU A 27 10.46 -4.98 -7.34
C GLU A 27 10.82 -4.99 -5.85
N ILE A 28 10.31 -4.03 -5.06
CA ILE A 28 10.46 -4.05 -3.60
C ILE A 28 9.81 -5.31 -3.01
N ALA A 29 8.60 -5.66 -3.45
CA ALA A 29 7.87 -6.82 -2.95
C ALA A 29 8.56 -8.15 -3.31
N LYS A 30 9.27 -8.24 -4.44
CA LYS A 30 10.12 -9.40 -4.77
C LYS A 30 11.28 -9.59 -3.79
N LEU A 31 11.82 -8.51 -3.22
CA LEU A 31 12.87 -8.58 -2.20
C LEU A 31 12.32 -9.01 -0.84
N PHE A 32 11.02 -8.76 -0.59
CA PHE A 32 10.32 -9.09 0.66
C PHE A 32 9.01 -9.85 0.35
N PRO A 33 9.07 -11.09 -0.14
CA PRO A 33 7.90 -11.80 -0.67
C PRO A 33 6.80 -12.07 0.36
N ASN A 34 7.15 -12.08 1.65
CA ASN A 34 6.20 -12.28 2.75
C ASN A 34 5.68 -10.95 3.35
N ALA A 35 6.11 -9.80 2.84
CA ALA A 35 5.69 -8.50 3.36
C ALA A 35 4.33 -8.10 2.76
N PRO A 36 3.31 -7.80 3.58
CA PRO A 36 2.07 -7.27 3.06
C PRO A 36 2.27 -5.85 2.50
N ILE A 37 1.53 -5.56 1.43
CA ILE A 37 1.49 -4.26 0.78
C ILE A 37 0.25 -3.51 1.26
N TYR A 38 0.45 -2.45 2.03
CA TYR A 38 -0.59 -1.53 2.44
C TYR A 38 -0.82 -0.45 1.38
N THR A 39 -2.08 -0.21 1.04
CA THR A 39 -2.44 0.87 0.11
C THR A 39 -3.78 1.52 0.44
N SER A 40 -4.04 2.73 -0.06
CA SER A 40 -5.32 3.38 0.20
C SER A 40 -6.49 2.61 -0.39
N VAL A 41 -6.38 2.25 -1.68
CA VAL A 41 -7.37 1.50 -2.46
C VAL A 41 -6.69 0.58 -3.46
N TYR A 42 -7.37 -0.49 -3.85
CA TYR A 42 -6.87 -1.47 -4.82
C TYR A 42 -7.96 -1.89 -5.81
N ASP A 43 -7.68 -1.73 -7.11
CA ASP A 43 -8.46 -2.26 -8.22
C ASP A 43 -7.83 -3.57 -8.74
N LYS A 44 -8.17 -4.68 -8.08
CA LYS A 44 -7.66 -6.03 -8.40
C LYS A 44 -7.97 -6.47 -9.85
N LYS A 45 -9.00 -5.91 -10.48
CA LYS A 45 -9.35 -6.25 -11.88
C LYS A 45 -8.37 -5.63 -12.87
N LYS A 46 -7.85 -4.43 -12.57
CA LYS A 46 -6.90 -3.71 -13.44
C LYS A 46 -5.45 -4.04 -13.16
N LEU A 47 -5.12 -4.35 -11.90
CA LEU A 47 -3.74 -4.59 -11.45
C LEU A 47 -3.55 -6.05 -11.03
N THR A 48 -3.60 -6.93 -12.03
CA THR A 48 -3.36 -8.37 -11.85
C THR A 48 -1.91 -8.67 -11.47
N ALA A 49 -0.97 -7.80 -11.78
CA ALA A 49 0.44 -7.92 -11.38
C ALA A 49 0.64 -7.96 -9.84
N PHE A 50 -0.35 -7.50 -9.06
CA PHE A 50 -0.32 -7.55 -7.60
C PHE A 50 -1.04 -8.78 -7.02
N SER A 51 -1.54 -9.69 -7.87
CA SER A 51 -2.41 -10.79 -7.45
C SER A 51 -1.74 -11.86 -6.59
N GLU A 52 -0.41 -11.99 -6.71
CA GLU A 52 0.42 -12.92 -5.92
C GLU A 52 0.84 -12.35 -4.55
N TYR A 53 0.64 -11.05 -4.32
CA TYR A 53 1.03 -10.37 -3.09
C TYR A 53 -0.16 -10.17 -2.15
N GLU A 54 0.11 -10.16 -0.85
CA GLU A 54 -0.89 -9.81 0.15
C GLU A 54 -1.12 -8.28 0.17
N VAL A 55 -2.15 -7.82 -0.54
CA VAL A 55 -2.52 -6.39 -0.56
C VAL A 55 -3.58 -6.09 0.50
N ARG A 56 -3.23 -5.24 1.46
CA ARG A 56 -4.13 -4.72 2.52
C ARG A 56 -4.54 -3.29 2.18
N THR A 57 -5.85 -3.03 2.20
CA THR A 57 -6.39 -1.70 1.87
C THR A 57 -6.85 -0.95 3.12
N THR A 58 -6.81 0.38 3.08
CA THR A 58 -7.40 1.21 4.13
C THR A 58 -8.93 1.17 4.10
N TRP A 59 -9.57 1.82 5.07
CA TRP A 59 -11.04 1.99 5.09
C TRP A 59 -11.60 2.73 3.86
N LEU A 60 -10.78 3.47 3.10
CA LEU A 60 -11.20 4.12 1.86
C LEU A 60 -11.69 3.14 0.79
N GLN A 61 -11.23 1.90 0.80
CA GLN A 61 -11.69 0.86 -0.13
C GLN A 61 -13.20 0.60 -0.02
N LYS A 62 -13.77 0.84 1.17
CA LYS A 62 -15.19 0.63 1.48
C LYS A 62 -16.09 1.76 0.99
N ILE A 63 -15.53 2.89 0.54
CA ILE A 63 -16.34 3.99 -0.01
C ILE A 63 -17.09 3.48 -1.25
N PRO A 64 -18.42 3.62 -1.31
CA PRO A 64 -19.21 3.12 -2.42
C PRO A 64 -18.97 3.93 -3.70
N GLY A 65 -19.20 3.28 -4.84
CA GLY A 65 -19.06 3.88 -6.17
C GLY A 65 -17.60 3.96 -6.65
N GLY A 66 -17.41 4.60 -7.82
CA GLY A 66 -16.10 4.82 -8.42
C GLY A 66 -15.27 5.92 -7.74
N LEU A 67 -15.83 6.60 -6.73
CA LEU A 67 -15.18 7.70 -6.02
C LEU A 67 -13.88 7.27 -5.33
N LYS A 68 -13.82 6.03 -4.82
CA LYS A 68 -12.61 5.47 -4.22
C LYS A 68 -11.41 5.44 -5.16
N PHE A 69 -11.64 5.37 -6.48
CA PHE A 69 -10.58 5.35 -7.49
C PHE A 69 -10.24 6.75 -8.03
N LYS A 70 -10.96 7.80 -7.60
CA LYS A 70 -10.63 9.18 -7.96
C LYS A 70 -9.55 9.70 -7.02
N HIS A 71 -8.29 9.51 -7.41
CA HIS A 71 -7.13 9.94 -6.62
C HIS A 71 -7.11 11.47 -6.36
N THR A 72 -7.73 12.27 -7.25
CA THR A 72 -7.89 13.72 -7.12
C THR A 72 -8.85 14.14 -6.01
N LEU A 73 -9.72 13.24 -5.54
CA LEU A 73 -10.68 13.53 -4.49
C LEU A 73 -10.14 13.04 -3.14
N PHE A 74 -10.10 13.96 -2.18
CA PHE A 74 -9.79 13.75 -0.77
C PHE A 74 -8.34 13.34 -0.40
N PRO A 75 -7.31 14.12 -0.80
CA PRO A 75 -5.95 13.92 -0.30
C PRO A 75 -5.89 13.94 1.24
N VAL A 76 -6.68 14.81 1.88
CA VAL A 76 -6.78 14.88 3.34
C VAL A 76 -7.31 13.58 3.94
N LEU A 77 -8.40 13.00 3.40
CA LEU A 77 -8.92 11.73 3.89
C LEU A 77 -7.93 10.58 3.65
N ARG A 78 -7.19 10.60 2.54
CA ARG A 78 -6.15 9.60 2.27
C ARG A 78 -5.00 9.67 3.25
N ALA A 79 -4.54 10.88 3.58
CA ALA A 79 -3.55 11.07 4.64
C ALA A 79 -4.05 10.54 5.99
N PHE A 80 -5.31 10.81 6.36
CA PHE A 80 -5.93 10.23 7.56
C PHE A 80 -6.03 8.70 7.50
N ALA A 81 -6.34 8.14 6.33
CA ALA A 81 -6.44 6.71 6.13
C ALA A 81 -5.09 6.01 6.36
N PHE A 82 -4.01 6.55 5.81
CA PHE A 82 -2.66 6.05 6.07
C PHE A 82 -2.23 6.22 7.53
N ARG A 83 -2.56 7.36 8.15
CA ARG A 83 -2.25 7.62 9.56
C ARG A 83 -3.01 6.71 10.54
N SER A 84 -4.14 6.14 10.09
CA SER A 84 -4.94 5.19 10.88
C SER A 84 -4.46 3.73 10.80
N LEU A 85 -3.46 3.44 9.96
CA LEU A 85 -2.86 2.10 9.90
C LEU A 85 -2.13 1.80 11.20
N ASP A 86 -2.38 0.63 11.77
CA ASP A 86 -1.57 0.09 12.86
C ASP A 86 -0.42 -0.72 12.26
N LEU A 87 0.80 -0.17 12.38
CA LEU A 87 2.03 -0.77 11.84
C LEU A 87 3.04 -1.13 12.93
N LYS A 88 2.61 -1.13 14.21
CA LYS A 88 3.49 -1.32 15.36
C LYS A 88 4.19 -2.67 15.39
N GLU A 89 3.55 -3.69 14.83
CA GLU A 89 4.10 -5.05 14.80
C GLU A 89 5.25 -5.25 13.81
N TYR A 90 5.49 -4.28 12.91
CA TYR A 90 6.52 -4.38 11.89
C TYR A 90 7.84 -3.77 12.37
N ASP A 91 8.92 -4.51 12.20
CA ASP A 91 10.28 -4.07 12.51
C ASP A 91 10.75 -3.03 11.49
N LEU A 92 10.44 -3.25 10.21
CA LEU A 92 10.78 -2.39 9.08
C LEU A 92 9.53 -1.99 8.29
N ILE A 93 9.41 -0.71 7.98
CA ILE A 93 8.34 -0.18 7.13
C ILE A 93 8.99 0.51 5.93
N ILE A 94 8.69 0.03 4.72
CA ILE A 94 9.14 0.62 3.46
C ILE A 94 7.99 1.42 2.86
N SER A 95 8.06 2.74 2.92
CA SER A 95 7.05 3.62 2.29
C SER A 95 7.54 4.07 0.91
N SER A 96 6.92 3.54 -0.14
CA SER A 96 7.12 3.98 -1.53
C SER A 96 5.99 4.94 -1.91
N SER A 97 6.25 6.24 -1.78
CA SER A 97 5.21 7.27 -1.88
C SER A 97 5.62 8.46 -2.73
N SER A 98 4.73 8.84 -3.64
CA SER A 98 4.69 10.12 -4.34
C SER A 98 3.65 11.07 -3.74
N ALA A 99 2.64 10.53 -3.03
CA ALA A 99 1.48 11.23 -2.51
C ALA A 99 1.27 11.00 -0.99
N GLU A 100 0.15 10.43 -0.54
CA GLU A 100 -0.22 10.45 0.89
C GLU A 100 0.29 9.28 1.73
N ALA A 101 0.87 8.21 1.14
CA ALA A 101 1.39 7.07 1.90
C ALA A 101 2.53 7.45 2.87
N LYS A 102 3.19 8.60 2.66
CA LYS A 102 4.14 9.17 3.63
C LYS A 102 3.52 9.59 4.96
N SER A 103 2.19 9.65 5.07
CA SER A 103 1.46 10.07 6.27
C SER A 103 1.34 8.97 7.34
N ILE A 104 1.89 7.77 7.08
CA ILE A 104 1.92 6.67 8.02
C ILE A 104 2.58 7.06 9.35
N LYS A 105 2.23 6.30 10.39
CA LYS A 105 2.89 6.35 11.69
C LYS A 105 3.16 4.94 12.18
N LYS A 106 4.29 4.78 12.85
CA LYS A 106 4.58 3.59 13.66
C LYS A 106 4.11 3.86 15.09
#